data_AF-A0A942FBC8-F1
#
_entry.id   AF-A0A942FBC8-F1
#
_cell.length_a   1.000
_cell.length_b   1.000
_cell.length_c   1.000
_cell.angle_alpha   90.00
_cell.angle_beta   90.00
_cell.angle_gamma   90.00
#
_symmetry.space_group_name_H-M   'P 1'
#
loop_
_entity.id
_entity.type
_entity.pdbx_description
1 polymer ?
#
loop_
_entity_poly.entity_id
_entity_poly.type
_entity_poly.pdbx_seq_one_letter_code
_entity_poly.pdbx_strand_id
1 'polypeptide(L)'
;MLPFLVATAIAAFAAALALILGGGASPAAAAHVAFAMGIMPLIIGAMMHFVPVLTRSRAPDARIQLLPLCLLAAGALAAAAFLQPEYFLAGIRLAVLAGLTFAVAMAIWVVHRARAALGAPHPCLYWYLAALLCLALALAAVLLMEIFPAQRAALRLFHLHLNLLGFIGLTALGTLAVLLPTAAGQPDPDAARRLRRDLPLVVAGVLMTSAGAAWWPLLAYAGLLLLCLPLASLGTAWLVRFPRDILRIHGAAPSLALALAGLLTLVLSGALHAQRRLDGNDAIFGFLLAFLLPLVSGAVSQLLPLWLKPGVQTEWHRSARKTLGRLAVVRALTFVAAGWLVMAGWQPGVWLAAAALAVFASQMLRVILRR
;
A
#
# COMPACT_ATOMS: atom_id res chain seq x y z
N MET A 1 -8.58 -12.09 -12.41
CA MET A 1 -7.92 -10.77 -12.24
C MET A 1 -7.05 -10.68 -10.98
N LEU A 2 -7.59 -10.81 -9.76
CA LEU A 2 -6.80 -10.60 -8.53
C LEU A 2 -5.51 -11.45 -8.41
N PRO A 3 -5.51 -12.77 -8.68
CA PRO A 3 -4.26 -13.54 -8.65
C PRO A 3 -3.20 -13.04 -9.64
N PHE A 4 -3.64 -12.53 -10.80
CA PHE A 4 -2.76 -11.91 -11.79
C PHE A 4 -2.16 -10.62 -11.24
N LEU A 5 -2.97 -9.72 -10.66
CA LEU A 5 -2.47 -8.48 -10.04
C LEU A 5 -1.50 -8.75 -8.88
N VAL A 6 -1.71 -9.81 -8.11
CA VAL A 6 -0.76 -10.27 -7.08
C VAL A 6 0.56 -10.69 -7.73
N ALA A 7 0.52 -11.53 -8.76
CA ALA A 7 1.73 -11.96 -9.47
C ALA A 7 2.48 -10.76 -10.07
N THR A 8 1.76 -9.83 -10.70
CA THR A 8 2.33 -8.59 -11.25
C THR A 8 2.94 -7.71 -10.16
N ALA A 9 2.30 -7.55 -9.01
CA ALA A 9 2.86 -6.77 -7.90
C ALA A 9 4.14 -7.40 -7.33
N ILE A 10 4.18 -8.72 -7.16
CA ILE A 10 5.39 -9.43 -6.70
C ILE A 10 6.51 -9.33 -7.75
N ALA A 11 6.19 -9.47 -9.03
CA ALA A 11 7.16 -9.28 -10.11
C ALA A 11 7.68 -7.83 -10.17
N ALA A 12 6.79 -6.85 -9.99
CA ALA A 12 7.17 -5.43 -9.95
C ALA A 12 8.06 -5.11 -8.75
N PHE A 13 7.81 -5.69 -7.57
CA PHE A 13 8.72 -5.56 -6.43
C PHE A 13 10.09 -6.17 -6.74
N ALA A 14 10.13 -7.38 -7.29
CA ALA A 14 11.39 -8.01 -7.68
C ALA A 14 12.16 -7.17 -8.71
N ALA A 15 11.46 -6.63 -9.71
CA ALA A 15 12.04 -5.74 -10.72
C ALA A 15 12.55 -4.43 -10.11
N ALA A 16 11.79 -3.80 -9.19
CA ALA A 16 12.24 -2.61 -8.49
C ALA A 16 13.51 -2.86 -7.67
N LEU A 17 13.58 -3.98 -6.93
CA LEU A 17 14.79 -4.37 -6.19
C LEU A 17 15.97 -4.61 -7.14
N ALA A 18 15.74 -5.28 -8.27
CA ALA A 18 16.78 -5.51 -9.28
C ALA A 18 17.28 -4.20 -9.91
N LEU A 19 16.40 -3.23 -10.17
CA LEU A 19 16.78 -1.91 -10.68
C LEU A 19 17.64 -1.14 -9.68
N ILE A 20 17.34 -1.22 -8.38
CA ILE A 20 18.14 -0.60 -7.31
C ILE A 20 19.51 -1.28 -7.23
N LEU A 21 19.56 -2.61 -7.18
CA LEU A 21 20.80 -3.39 -7.11
C LEU A 21 21.68 -3.21 -8.35
N GLY A 22 21.06 -3.03 -9.52
CA GLY A 22 21.77 -2.85 -10.79
C GLY A 22 22.38 -1.46 -10.97
N GLY A 23 21.94 -0.45 -10.21
CA GLY A 23 22.49 0.91 -10.23
C GLY A 23 22.28 1.72 -11.52
N GLY A 24 21.84 1.08 -12.61
CA GLY A 24 21.68 1.71 -13.94
C GLY A 24 20.38 2.48 -14.15
N ALA A 25 19.42 2.41 -13.21
CA ALA A 25 18.12 3.07 -13.34
C ALA A 25 17.94 4.15 -12.28
N SER A 26 17.16 5.19 -12.61
CA SER A 26 16.84 6.24 -11.65
C SER A 26 16.02 5.68 -10.47
N PRO A 27 16.19 6.20 -9.25
CA PRO A 27 15.34 5.84 -8.11
C PRO A 27 13.85 6.02 -8.39
N ALA A 28 13.51 7.03 -9.20
CA ALA A 28 12.14 7.27 -9.64
C ALA A 28 11.61 6.13 -10.51
N ALA A 29 12.41 5.55 -11.41
CA ALA A 29 12.01 4.40 -12.22
C ALA A 29 11.67 3.20 -11.33
N ALA A 30 12.57 2.83 -10.42
CA ALA A 30 12.33 1.72 -9.49
C ALA A 30 11.08 1.96 -8.61
N ALA A 31 10.89 3.19 -8.13
CA ALA A 31 9.68 3.56 -7.39
C ALA A 31 8.41 3.43 -8.25
N HIS A 32 8.39 3.92 -9.50
CA HIS A 32 7.20 3.81 -10.35
C HIS A 32 6.90 2.36 -10.73
N VAL A 33 7.91 1.51 -10.93
CA VAL A 33 7.72 0.06 -11.09
C VAL A 33 7.02 -0.51 -9.85
N ALA A 34 7.55 -0.30 -8.65
CA ALA A 34 6.97 -0.86 -7.43
C ALA A 34 5.57 -0.31 -7.11
N PHE A 35 5.41 1.02 -7.18
CA PHE A 35 4.22 1.70 -6.69
C PHE A 35 3.15 1.91 -7.78
N ALA A 36 3.50 2.49 -8.93
CA ALA A 36 2.52 2.78 -9.97
C ALA A 36 2.12 1.51 -10.73
N MET A 37 3.09 0.70 -11.19
CA MET A 37 2.81 -0.53 -11.91
C MET A 37 2.43 -1.70 -10.98
N GLY A 38 3.07 -1.81 -9.81
CA GLY A 38 2.83 -2.90 -8.87
C GLY A 38 1.64 -2.68 -7.93
N ILE A 39 1.80 -1.80 -6.93
CA ILE A 39 0.85 -1.72 -5.82
C ILE A 39 -0.47 -1.02 -6.19
N MET A 40 -0.45 0.05 -7.00
CA MET A 40 -1.65 0.81 -7.34
C MET A 40 -2.74 -0.08 -7.96
N PRO A 41 -2.49 -0.87 -9.03
CA PRO A 41 -3.54 -1.72 -9.58
C PRO A 41 -3.95 -2.83 -8.62
N LEU A 42 -3.03 -3.38 -7.81
CA LEU A 42 -3.38 -4.36 -6.78
C LEU A 42 -4.34 -3.78 -5.72
N ILE A 43 -4.06 -2.57 -5.23
CA ILE A 43 -4.93 -1.86 -4.29
C ILE A 43 -6.31 -1.65 -4.89
N ILE A 44 -6.38 -1.20 -6.14
CA ILE A 44 -7.66 -0.89 -6.79
C ILE A 44 -8.46 -2.17 -7.05
N GLY A 45 -7.78 -3.25 -7.44
CA GLY A 45 -8.38 -4.59 -7.48
C GLY A 45 -8.90 -5.06 -6.12
N ALA A 46 -8.13 -4.86 -5.04
CA ALA A 46 -8.56 -5.22 -3.69
C ALA A 46 -9.75 -4.38 -3.21
N MET A 47 -9.74 -3.07 -3.43
CA MET A 47 -10.89 -2.19 -3.15
C MET A 47 -12.13 -2.68 -3.89
N MET A 48 -12.00 -3.05 -5.16
CA MET A 48 -13.09 -3.56 -5.97
C MET A 48 -13.68 -4.87 -5.44
N HIS A 49 -12.85 -5.71 -4.82
CA HIS A 49 -13.29 -6.92 -4.13
C HIS A 49 -14.02 -6.61 -2.81
N PHE A 50 -13.52 -5.65 -2.04
CA PHE A 50 -14.05 -5.36 -0.70
C PHE A 50 -15.25 -4.41 -0.69
N VAL A 51 -15.35 -3.45 -1.60
CA VAL A 51 -16.44 -2.46 -1.64
C VAL A 51 -17.83 -3.12 -1.65
N PRO A 52 -18.11 -4.17 -2.44
CA PRO A 52 -19.39 -4.89 -2.37
C PRO A 52 -19.69 -5.46 -0.98
N VAL A 53 -18.68 -6.01 -0.30
CA VAL A 53 -18.81 -6.54 1.07
C VAL A 53 -19.11 -5.41 2.06
N LEU A 54 -18.39 -4.30 1.97
CA LEU A 54 -18.54 -3.15 2.86
C LEU A 54 -19.89 -2.43 2.70
N THR A 55 -20.53 -2.56 1.54
CA THR A 55 -21.81 -1.92 1.20
C THR A 55 -22.98 -2.91 1.15
N ARG A 56 -22.76 -4.19 1.43
CA ARG A 56 -23.75 -5.27 1.33
C ARG A 56 -24.48 -5.26 -0.01
N SER A 57 -23.70 -5.22 -1.07
CA SER A 57 -24.20 -4.99 -2.42
C SER A 57 -23.60 -5.99 -3.43
N ARG A 58 -24.12 -6.01 -4.66
CA ARG A 58 -23.73 -6.98 -5.71
C ARG A 58 -22.28 -6.80 -6.18
N ALA A 59 -21.73 -7.78 -6.90
CA ALA A 59 -20.44 -7.63 -7.57
C ALA A 59 -20.43 -6.43 -8.55
N PRO A 60 -19.24 -5.85 -8.85
CA PRO A 60 -19.08 -4.84 -9.89
C PRO A 60 -19.47 -5.40 -11.27
N ASP A 61 -19.99 -4.55 -12.13
CA ASP A 61 -20.21 -4.84 -13.54
C ASP A 61 -18.90 -4.94 -14.33
N ALA A 62 -18.96 -5.53 -15.52
CA ALA A 62 -17.78 -5.87 -16.32
C ALA A 62 -16.90 -4.65 -16.67
N ARG A 63 -17.49 -3.46 -16.89
CA ARG A 63 -16.74 -2.25 -17.24
C ARG A 63 -15.88 -1.77 -16.07
N ILE A 64 -16.46 -1.75 -14.88
CA ILE A 64 -15.74 -1.39 -13.66
C ILE A 64 -14.65 -2.42 -13.37
N GLN A 65 -14.88 -3.70 -13.63
CA GLN A 65 -13.87 -4.76 -13.46
C GLN A 65 -12.58 -4.54 -14.28
N LEU A 66 -12.60 -3.70 -15.33
CA LEU A 66 -11.40 -3.39 -16.11
C LEU A 66 -10.50 -2.32 -15.47
N LEU A 67 -11.01 -1.50 -14.55
CA LEU A 67 -10.23 -0.37 -13.99
C LEU A 67 -8.87 -0.77 -13.43
N PRO A 68 -8.68 -1.88 -12.68
CA PRO A 68 -7.37 -2.27 -12.19
C PRO A 68 -6.37 -2.57 -13.32
N LEU A 69 -6.84 -3.11 -14.45
CA LEU A 69 -5.99 -3.38 -15.62
C LEU A 69 -5.65 -2.09 -16.37
N CYS A 70 -6.60 -1.17 -16.49
CA CYS A 70 -6.36 0.16 -17.05
C CYS A 70 -5.33 0.95 -16.22
N LEU A 71 -5.41 0.85 -14.90
CA LEU A 71 -4.45 1.46 -13.97
C LEU A 71 -3.09 0.75 -13.99
N LEU A 72 -3.06 -0.56 -14.21
CA LEU A 72 -1.81 -1.28 -14.47
C LEU A 72 -1.14 -0.75 -15.74
N ALA A 73 -1.89 -0.56 -16.83
CA ALA A 73 -1.36 0.02 -18.06
C ALA A 73 -0.84 1.44 -17.86
N ALA A 74 -1.59 2.30 -17.14
CA ALA A 74 -1.13 3.65 -16.80
C ALA A 74 0.14 3.63 -15.93
N GLY A 75 0.22 2.74 -14.94
CA GLY A 75 1.40 2.56 -14.09
C GLY A 75 2.62 2.03 -14.85
N ALA A 76 2.41 1.07 -15.76
CA ALA A 76 3.45 0.55 -16.63
C ALA A 76 3.97 1.63 -17.59
N LEU A 77 3.09 2.47 -18.14
CA LEU A 77 3.47 3.60 -18.97
C LEU A 77 4.30 4.63 -18.19
N ALA A 78 3.90 4.95 -16.95
CA ALA A 78 4.70 5.83 -16.08
C ALA A 78 6.09 5.23 -15.81
N ALA A 79 6.16 3.95 -15.46
CA ALA A 79 7.42 3.26 -15.21
C ALA A 79 8.33 3.24 -16.46
N ALA A 80 7.77 2.93 -17.63
CA ALA A 80 8.50 2.93 -18.89
C ALA A 80 9.02 4.32 -19.25
N ALA A 81 8.24 5.38 -19.02
CA ALA A 81 8.66 6.76 -19.26
C ALA A 81 9.90 7.14 -18.43
N PHE A 82 10.00 6.68 -17.18
CA PHE A 82 11.21 6.90 -16.35
C PHE A 82 12.42 6.04 -16.75
N LEU A 83 12.21 4.97 -17.52
CA LEU A 83 13.28 4.12 -18.05
C LEU A 83 13.76 4.58 -19.44
N GLN A 84 12.95 5.36 -20.16
CA GLN A 84 13.23 5.77 -21.54
C GLN A 84 13.15 7.31 -21.66
N PRO A 85 14.30 8.02 -21.65
CA PRO A 85 14.34 9.48 -21.70
C PRO A 85 13.59 10.10 -22.88
N GLU A 86 13.63 9.44 -24.05
CA GLU A 86 13.01 9.92 -25.30
C GLU A 86 11.49 10.06 -25.21
N TYR A 87 10.84 9.22 -24.41
CA TYR A 87 9.38 9.18 -24.27
C TYR A 87 8.89 9.79 -22.96
N PHE A 88 9.79 10.37 -22.15
CA PHE A 88 9.49 10.77 -20.79
C PHE A 88 8.28 11.71 -20.70
N LEU A 89 8.30 12.83 -21.42
CA LEU A 89 7.27 13.86 -21.31
C LEU A 89 5.89 13.36 -21.79
N ALA A 90 5.83 12.76 -22.98
CA ALA A 90 4.59 12.24 -23.55
C ALA A 90 4.04 11.07 -22.70
N GLY A 91 4.91 10.16 -22.27
CA GLY A 91 4.56 9.01 -21.46
C GLY A 91 4.00 9.40 -20.09
N ILE A 92 4.65 10.33 -19.38
CA ILE A 92 4.16 10.80 -18.08
C ILE A 92 2.83 11.54 -18.21
N ARG A 93 2.67 12.43 -19.20
CA ARG A 93 1.40 13.14 -19.43
C ARG A 93 0.24 12.16 -19.65
N LEU A 94 0.42 11.20 -20.55
CA LEU A 94 -0.60 10.20 -20.85
C LEU A 94 -0.87 9.32 -19.62
N ALA A 95 0.17 8.88 -18.90
CA ALA A 95 0.02 8.06 -17.71
C ALA A 95 -0.74 8.79 -16.59
N VAL A 96 -0.45 10.07 -16.35
CA VAL A 96 -1.10 10.88 -15.31
C VAL A 96 -2.55 11.16 -15.67
N LEU A 97 -2.85 11.52 -16.91
CA LEU A 97 -4.23 11.76 -17.36
C LEU A 97 -5.06 10.47 -17.28
N ALA A 98 -4.52 9.35 -17.74
CA ALA A 98 -5.16 8.05 -17.64
C ALA A 98 -5.38 7.64 -16.17
N GLY A 99 -4.33 7.73 -15.35
CA GLY A 99 -4.38 7.40 -13.93
C GLY A 99 -5.42 8.25 -13.17
N LEU A 100 -5.45 9.55 -13.42
CA LEU A 100 -6.41 10.47 -12.78
C LEU A 100 -7.84 10.13 -13.19
N THR A 101 -8.07 9.90 -14.48
CA THR A 101 -9.38 9.52 -15.02
C THR A 101 -9.89 8.23 -14.36
N PHE A 102 -9.07 7.19 -14.29
CA PHE A 102 -9.47 5.92 -13.70
C PHE A 102 -9.60 5.96 -12.18
N ALA A 103 -8.78 6.76 -11.48
CA ALA A 103 -8.92 7.00 -10.05
C ALA A 103 -10.24 7.71 -9.71
N VAL A 104 -10.60 8.74 -10.48
CA VAL A 104 -11.87 9.46 -10.35
C VAL A 104 -13.05 8.54 -10.67
N ALA A 105 -12.97 7.75 -11.74
CA ALA A 105 -14.00 6.77 -12.09
C ALA A 105 -14.23 5.76 -10.95
N MET A 106 -13.14 5.26 -10.34
CA MET A 106 -13.22 4.38 -9.17
C MET A 106 -13.86 5.08 -7.97
N ALA A 107 -13.50 6.34 -7.68
CA ALA A 107 -14.08 7.11 -6.59
C ALA A 107 -15.58 7.35 -6.76
N ILE A 108 -16.00 7.74 -7.97
CA ILE A 108 -17.41 7.91 -8.34
C ILE A 108 -18.17 6.59 -8.15
N TRP A 109 -17.60 5.47 -8.62
CA TRP A 109 -18.19 4.15 -8.40
C TRP A 109 -18.36 3.83 -6.91
N VAL A 110 -17.32 4.03 -6.08
CA VAL A 110 -17.38 3.83 -4.62
C VAL A 110 -18.48 4.68 -3.98
N VAL A 111 -18.61 5.95 -4.36
CA VAL A 111 -19.66 6.85 -3.85
C VAL A 111 -21.05 6.35 -4.24
N HIS A 112 -21.25 5.90 -5.49
CA HIS A 112 -22.51 5.31 -5.92
C HIS A 112 -22.85 4.04 -5.12
N ARG A 113 -21.86 3.18 -4.84
CA ARG A 113 -22.06 2.01 -3.98
C ARG A 113 -22.41 2.38 -2.55
N ALA A 114 -21.79 3.42 -2.00
CA ALA A 114 -22.10 3.93 -0.66
C ALA A 114 -23.57 4.37 -0.55
N ARG A 115 -24.04 5.14 -1.53
CA ARG A 115 -25.41 5.67 -1.58
C ARG A 115 -26.46 4.59 -1.78
N ALA A 116 -26.13 3.55 -2.54
CA ALA A 116 -27.02 2.42 -2.80
C ALA A 116 -26.88 1.29 -1.75
N ALA A 117 -26.10 1.50 -0.67
CA ALA A 117 -25.90 0.48 0.35
C ALA A 117 -27.19 0.23 1.14
N LEU A 118 -27.45 -1.04 1.48
CA LEU A 118 -28.55 -1.40 2.37
C LEU A 118 -28.16 -1.03 3.81
N GLY A 119 -28.65 0.11 4.30
CA GLY A 119 -28.23 0.72 5.56
C GLY A 119 -26.84 1.39 5.47
N ALA A 120 -26.30 1.87 6.59
CA ALA A 120 -25.01 2.57 6.58
C ALA A 120 -23.87 1.65 6.13
N PRO A 121 -23.06 2.03 5.13
CA PRO A 121 -21.91 1.23 4.72
C PRO A 121 -20.89 1.11 5.85
N HIS A 122 -20.09 0.04 5.82
CA HIS A 122 -19.02 -0.14 6.79
C HIS A 122 -17.99 1.00 6.69
N PRO A 123 -17.51 1.58 7.82
CA PRO A 123 -16.67 2.79 7.82
C PRO A 123 -15.38 2.71 7.00
N CYS A 124 -14.81 1.51 6.83
CA CYS A 124 -13.64 1.28 5.97
C CYS A 124 -13.85 1.80 4.53
N LEU A 125 -15.09 1.85 4.03
CA LEU A 125 -15.40 2.40 2.71
C LEU A 125 -14.90 3.85 2.55
N TYR A 126 -15.04 4.67 3.60
CA TYR A 126 -14.64 6.07 3.57
C TYR A 126 -13.12 6.25 3.62
N TRP A 127 -12.39 5.27 4.16
CA TRP A 127 -10.93 5.23 4.08
C TRP A 127 -10.47 4.98 2.63
N TYR A 128 -11.14 4.09 1.91
CA TYR A 128 -10.88 3.89 0.49
C TYR A 128 -11.21 5.12 -0.34
N LEU A 129 -12.33 5.80 -0.05
CA LEU A 129 -12.66 7.04 -0.73
C LEU A 129 -11.61 8.14 -0.47
N ALA A 130 -11.19 8.32 0.79
CA ALA A 130 -10.14 9.28 1.13
C ALA A 130 -8.79 8.95 0.45
N ALA A 131 -8.43 7.67 0.37
CA ALA A 131 -7.25 7.21 -0.35
C ALA A 131 -7.33 7.53 -1.86
N LEU A 132 -8.47 7.31 -2.50
CA LEU A 132 -8.68 7.62 -3.92
C LEU A 132 -8.63 9.14 -4.18
N LEU A 133 -9.16 9.96 -3.27
CA LEU A 133 -9.04 11.41 -3.35
C LEU A 133 -7.58 11.86 -3.20
N CYS A 134 -6.80 11.25 -2.30
CA CYS A 134 -5.36 11.52 -2.19
C CYS A 134 -4.62 11.14 -3.48
N LEU A 135 -4.94 10.00 -4.10
CA LEU A 135 -4.38 9.61 -5.40
C LEU A 135 -4.70 10.65 -6.49
N ALA A 136 -5.96 11.07 -6.58
CA ALA A 136 -6.39 12.07 -7.55
C ALA A 136 -5.65 13.41 -7.35
N LEU A 137 -5.53 13.89 -6.11
CA LEU A 137 -4.77 15.10 -5.78
C LEU A 137 -3.28 14.95 -6.10
N ALA A 138 -2.69 13.78 -5.83
CA ALA A 138 -1.29 13.53 -6.15
C ALA A 138 -1.03 13.54 -7.67
N LEU A 139 -1.94 12.98 -8.47
CA LEU A 139 -1.83 13.00 -9.94
C LEU A 139 -2.08 14.41 -10.49
N ALA A 140 -3.05 15.14 -9.95
CA ALA A 140 -3.26 16.55 -10.28
C ALA A 140 -2.01 17.41 -9.98
N ALA A 141 -1.30 17.13 -8.88
CA ALA A 141 -0.04 17.79 -8.58
C ALA A 141 1.01 17.62 -9.68
N VAL A 142 1.06 16.46 -10.36
CA VAL A 142 1.98 16.25 -11.49
C VAL A 142 1.61 17.12 -12.69
N LEU A 143 0.32 17.26 -13.01
CA LEU A 143 -0.13 18.19 -14.05
C LEU A 143 0.23 19.64 -13.70
N LEU A 144 0.09 20.03 -12.43
CA LEU A 144 0.44 21.36 -11.95
C LEU A 144 1.96 21.64 -12.01
N MET A 145 2.83 20.63 -12.00
CA MET A 145 4.28 20.83 -12.16
C MET A 145 4.67 21.37 -13.54
N GLU A 146 3.82 21.21 -14.55
CA GLU A 146 4.00 21.79 -15.88
C GLU A 146 3.55 23.26 -15.93
N ILE A 147 2.47 23.59 -15.22
CA ILE A 147 1.89 24.94 -15.18
C ILE A 147 2.67 25.87 -14.25
N PHE A 148 3.21 25.33 -13.15
CA PHE A 148 3.96 26.08 -12.14
C PHE A 148 5.39 25.53 -11.99
N PRO A 149 6.32 25.79 -12.93
CA PRO A 149 7.68 25.27 -12.88
C PRO A 149 8.44 25.63 -11.58
N ALA A 150 8.21 26.84 -11.06
CA ALA A 150 8.80 27.31 -9.80
C ALA A 150 8.37 26.46 -8.58
N GLN A 151 7.22 25.80 -8.65
CA GLN A 151 6.66 24.96 -7.58
C GLN A 151 6.94 23.47 -7.79
N ARG A 152 7.70 23.08 -8.83
CA ARG A 152 7.90 21.67 -9.20
C ARG A 152 8.45 20.82 -8.05
N ALA A 153 9.43 21.33 -7.30
CA ALA A 153 10.01 20.59 -6.17
C ALA A 153 8.99 20.37 -5.04
N ALA A 154 8.26 21.42 -4.66
CA ALA A 154 7.23 21.35 -3.63
C ALA A 154 6.08 20.41 -4.04
N LEU A 155 5.58 20.54 -5.26
CA LEU A 155 4.55 19.66 -5.82
C LEU A 155 5.01 18.20 -5.90
N ARG A 156 6.30 17.95 -6.17
CA ARG A 156 6.86 16.59 -6.17
C ARG A 156 6.83 15.98 -4.76
N LEU A 157 7.18 16.75 -3.73
CA LEU A 157 7.07 16.31 -2.35
C LEU A 157 5.60 16.06 -1.96
N PHE A 158 4.70 16.96 -2.36
CA PHE A 158 3.26 16.80 -2.14
C PHE A 158 2.72 15.52 -2.79
N HIS A 159 3.05 15.28 -4.07
CA HIS A 159 2.72 14.07 -4.82
C HIS A 159 3.23 12.80 -4.11
N LEU A 160 4.50 12.82 -3.66
CA LEU A 160 5.12 11.67 -3.00
C LEU A 160 4.40 11.31 -1.70
N HIS A 161 4.17 12.29 -0.82
CA HIS A 161 3.55 12.04 0.48
C HIS A 161 2.07 11.66 0.34
N LEU A 162 1.33 12.28 -0.60
CA LEU A 162 -0.06 11.89 -0.88
C LEU A 162 -0.15 10.47 -1.44
N ASN A 163 0.81 10.00 -2.23
CA ASN A 163 0.81 8.61 -2.70
C ASN A 163 1.16 7.62 -1.58
N LEU A 164 2.21 7.90 -0.80
CA LEU A 164 2.68 6.96 0.23
C LEU A 164 1.77 6.93 1.46
N LEU A 165 1.50 8.08 2.07
CA LEU A 165 0.70 8.17 3.30
C LEU A 165 -0.80 8.26 3.00
N GLY A 166 -1.17 8.98 1.95
CA GLY A 166 -2.57 9.13 1.53
C GLY A 166 -3.10 7.89 0.85
N PHE A 167 -2.76 7.67 -0.43
CA PHE A 167 -3.32 6.57 -1.20
C PHE A 167 -2.97 5.19 -0.61
N ILE A 168 -1.68 4.88 -0.44
CA ILE A 168 -1.26 3.55 0.06
C ILE A 168 -1.55 3.44 1.56
N GLY A 169 -1.15 4.43 2.35
CA GLY A 169 -1.31 4.43 3.82
C GLY A 169 -2.76 4.36 4.28
N LEU A 170 -3.66 5.22 3.81
CA LEU A 170 -5.09 5.15 4.20
C LEU A 170 -5.74 3.83 3.75
N THR A 171 -5.43 3.36 2.54
CA THR A 171 -5.93 2.06 2.06
C THR A 171 -5.49 0.94 2.98
N ALA A 172 -4.20 0.90 3.32
CA ALA A 172 -3.62 -0.11 4.15
C ALA A 172 -4.21 -0.07 5.56
N LEU A 173 -4.29 1.09 6.21
CA LEU A 173 -4.83 1.23 7.56
C LEU A 173 -6.31 0.85 7.64
N GLY A 174 -7.12 1.30 6.68
CA GLY A 174 -8.52 0.91 6.57
C GLY A 174 -8.68 -0.60 6.43
N THR A 175 -7.84 -1.23 5.62
CA THR A 175 -7.87 -2.69 5.38
C THR A 175 -7.32 -3.48 6.55
N LEU A 176 -6.22 -3.04 7.18
CA LEU A 176 -5.59 -3.69 8.33
C LEU A 176 -6.57 -3.85 9.48
N ALA A 177 -7.40 -2.83 9.74
CA ALA A 177 -8.41 -2.84 10.78
C ALA A 177 -9.44 -3.98 10.65
N VAL A 178 -9.62 -4.54 9.45
CA VAL A 178 -10.51 -5.69 9.21
C VAL A 178 -9.74 -6.97 8.86
N LEU A 179 -8.55 -6.84 8.29
CA LEU A 179 -7.77 -7.98 7.79
C LEU A 179 -7.05 -8.72 8.92
N LEU A 180 -6.51 -8.03 9.93
CA LEU A 180 -5.91 -8.71 11.07
C LEU A 180 -6.93 -9.56 11.84
N PRO A 181 -8.11 -9.04 12.25
CA PRO A 181 -9.16 -9.87 12.85
C PRO A 181 -9.53 -11.08 11.98
N THR A 182 -9.64 -10.87 10.65
CA THR A 182 -9.91 -11.94 9.69
C THR A 182 -8.82 -13.01 9.67
N ALA A 183 -7.55 -12.61 9.74
CA ALA A 183 -6.41 -13.52 9.80
C ALA A 183 -6.32 -14.27 11.15
N ALA A 184 -6.72 -13.62 12.24
CA ALA A 184 -6.81 -14.22 13.58
C ALA A 184 -8.04 -15.15 13.73
N GLY A 185 -9.00 -15.08 12.80
CA GLY A 185 -10.26 -15.83 12.88
C GLY A 185 -11.16 -15.39 14.03
N GLN A 186 -11.02 -14.14 14.47
CA GLN A 186 -11.70 -13.59 15.64
C GLN A 186 -12.34 -12.24 15.31
N PRO A 187 -13.54 -11.94 15.81
CA PRO A 187 -14.21 -10.67 15.55
C PRO A 187 -13.55 -9.52 16.33
N ASP A 188 -13.65 -8.32 15.77
CA ASP A 188 -13.28 -7.06 16.41
C ASP A 188 -14.46 -6.08 16.40
N PRO A 189 -15.40 -6.18 17.37
CA PRO A 189 -16.57 -5.30 17.48
C PRO A 189 -16.25 -3.80 17.47
N ASP A 190 -15.05 -3.41 17.86
CA ASP A 190 -14.65 -2.01 17.98
C ASP A 190 -14.03 -1.44 16.70
N ALA A 191 -13.76 -2.28 15.70
CA ALA A 191 -13.07 -1.87 14.47
C ALA A 191 -13.82 -0.75 13.74
N ALA A 192 -15.13 -0.91 13.55
CA ALA A 192 -15.96 0.11 12.88
C ALA A 192 -15.97 1.44 13.64
N ARG A 193 -16.02 1.40 14.98
CA ARG A 193 -16.00 2.60 15.82
C ARG A 193 -14.64 3.32 15.73
N ARG A 194 -13.53 2.58 15.84
CA ARG A 194 -12.18 3.13 15.66
C ARG A 194 -12.01 3.75 14.27
N LEU A 195 -12.39 3.04 13.21
CA LEU A 195 -12.31 3.55 11.84
C LEU A 195 -13.06 4.87 11.63
N ARG A 196 -14.23 5.06 12.25
CA ARG A 196 -14.97 6.34 12.17
C ARG A 196 -14.24 7.47 12.91
N ARG A 197 -13.79 7.19 14.14
CA ARG A 197 -13.08 8.15 14.98
C ARG A 197 -11.75 8.59 14.36
N ASP A 198 -11.03 7.64 13.80
CA ASP A 198 -9.64 7.83 13.39
C ASP A 198 -9.51 8.43 11.98
N LEU A 199 -10.52 8.26 11.10
CA LEU A 199 -10.49 8.79 9.74
C LEU A 199 -10.17 10.29 9.65
N PRO A 200 -10.87 11.21 10.35
CA PRO A 200 -10.56 12.64 10.26
C PRO A 200 -9.14 12.95 10.72
N LEU A 201 -8.64 12.24 11.75
CA LEU A 201 -7.27 12.41 12.26
C LEU A 201 -6.23 11.99 11.21
N VAL A 202 -6.40 10.81 10.59
CA VAL A 202 -5.44 10.34 9.58
C VAL A 202 -5.51 11.20 8.32
N VAL A 203 -6.70 11.60 7.86
CA VAL A 203 -6.83 12.48 6.68
C VAL A 203 -6.17 13.84 6.94
N ALA A 204 -6.45 14.46 8.09
CA ALA A 204 -5.78 15.71 8.48
C ALA A 204 -4.26 15.51 8.57
N GLY A 205 -3.81 14.42 9.22
CA GLY A 205 -2.40 14.07 9.34
C GLY A 205 -1.70 13.91 7.99
N VAL A 206 -2.32 13.21 7.03
CA VAL A 206 -1.81 13.04 5.66
C VAL A 206 -1.70 14.39 4.95
N LEU A 207 -2.76 15.20 4.98
CA LEU A 207 -2.80 16.48 4.28
C LEU A 207 -1.79 17.47 4.87
N MET A 208 -1.71 17.56 6.20
CA MET A 208 -0.75 18.40 6.92
C MET A 208 0.69 17.94 6.70
N THR A 209 0.96 16.63 6.70
CA THR A 209 2.29 16.09 6.39
C THR A 209 2.68 16.39 4.95
N SER A 210 1.78 16.16 4.01
CA SER A 210 2.05 16.35 2.58
C SER A 210 2.25 17.82 2.23
N ALA A 211 1.35 18.70 2.67
CA ALA A 211 1.45 20.14 2.45
C ALA A 211 2.62 20.75 3.25
N GLY A 212 2.85 20.26 4.47
CA GLY A 212 3.95 20.72 5.30
C GLY A 212 5.31 20.36 4.71
N ALA A 213 5.47 19.15 4.18
CA ALA A 213 6.69 18.76 3.49
C ALA A 213 6.93 19.59 2.22
N ALA A 214 5.87 20.02 1.54
CA ALA A 214 5.95 20.80 0.31
C ALA A 214 6.21 22.29 0.55
N TRP A 215 5.56 22.90 1.54
CA TRP A 215 5.53 24.36 1.71
C TRP A 215 5.83 24.85 3.13
N TRP A 216 5.51 24.07 4.16
CA TRP A 216 5.61 24.54 5.55
C TRP A 216 6.04 23.46 6.54
N PRO A 217 7.35 23.30 6.80
CA PRO A 217 7.87 22.17 7.59
C PRO A 217 7.26 22.03 9.00
N LEU A 218 6.87 23.14 9.65
CA LEU A 218 6.21 23.08 10.97
C LEU A 218 4.87 22.36 10.91
N LEU A 219 4.10 22.55 9.84
CA LEU A 219 2.84 21.86 9.61
C LEU A 219 3.05 20.34 9.45
N ALA A 220 4.20 19.93 8.90
CA ALA A 220 4.52 18.52 8.74
C ALA A 220 4.63 17.80 10.08
N TYR A 221 5.24 18.41 11.10
CA TYR A 221 5.34 17.81 12.43
C TYR A 221 3.98 17.62 13.09
N ALA A 222 3.08 18.59 12.97
CA ALA A 222 1.71 18.45 13.45
C ALA A 222 0.98 17.32 12.70
N GLY A 223 1.20 17.20 11.38
CA GLY A 223 0.69 16.10 10.58
C GLY A 223 1.19 14.73 11.06
N LEU A 224 2.50 14.60 11.31
CA LEU A 224 3.10 13.37 11.83
C LEU A 224 2.52 12.96 13.19
N LEU A 225 2.31 13.92 14.10
CA LEU A 225 1.69 13.66 15.40
C LEU A 225 0.27 13.10 15.23
N LEU A 226 -0.54 13.69 14.35
CA LEU A 226 -1.89 13.19 14.06
C LEU A 226 -1.89 11.79 13.44
N LEU A 227 -0.87 11.43 12.67
CA LEU A 227 -0.72 10.08 12.11
C LEU A 227 -0.31 9.04 13.17
N CYS A 228 0.55 9.42 14.11
CA CYS A 228 0.99 8.51 15.18
C CYS A 228 -0.18 8.04 16.06
N LEU A 229 -1.18 8.88 16.34
CA LEU A 229 -2.27 8.55 17.26
C LEU A 229 -3.11 7.34 16.78
N PRO A 230 -3.65 7.31 15.54
CA PRO A 230 -4.39 6.14 15.05
C PRO A 230 -3.52 4.89 14.87
N LEU A 231 -2.26 5.05 14.46
CA LEU A 231 -1.32 3.94 14.33
C LEU A 231 -1.09 3.24 15.68
N ALA A 232 -0.79 4.04 16.71
CA ALA A 232 -0.62 3.54 18.07
C ALA A 232 -1.93 2.94 18.60
N SER A 233 -3.07 3.61 18.40
CA SER A 233 -4.37 3.09 18.84
C SER A 233 -4.73 1.74 18.20
N LEU A 234 -4.40 1.54 16.91
CA LEU A 234 -4.62 0.27 16.23
C LEU A 234 -3.68 -0.82 16.77
N GLY A 235 -2.40 -0.50 16.93
CA GLY A 235 -1.40 -1.42 17.48
C GLY A 235 -1.72 -1.87 18.90
N THR A 236 -2.11 -0.94 19.77
CA THR A 236 -2.54 -1.24 21.15
C THR A 236 -3.79 -2.13 21.15
N ALA A 237 -4.78 -1.85 20.30
CA ALA A 237 -5.97 -2.70 20.20
C ALA A 237 -5.61 -4.14 19.82
N TRP A 238 -4.64 -4.33 18.92
CA TRP A 238 -4.17 -5.65 18.52
C TRP A 238 -3.39 -6.37 19.61
N LEU A 239 -2.52 -5.65 20.34
CA LEU A 239 -1.78 -6.21 21.47
C LEU A 239 -2.72 -6.71 22.58
N VAL A 240 -3.83 -5.99 22.83
CA VAL A 240 -4.83 -6.39 23.82
C VAL A 240 -5.67 -7.57 23.32
N ARG A 241 -6.12 -7.54 22.05
CA ARG A 241 -7.14 -8.46 21.56
C ARG A 241 -6.59 -9.72 20.88
N PHE A 242 -5.46 -9.61 20.21
CA PHE A 242 -4.87 -10.68 19.40
C PHE A 242 -3.40 -10.99 19.78
N PRO A 243 -2.97 -10.94 21.06
CA PRO A 243 -1.56 -11.06 21.42
C PRO A 243 -0.97 -12.40 20.93
N ARG A 244 -1.73 -13.48 21.08
CA ARG A 244 -1.29 -14.81 20.68
C ARG A 244 -1.17 -14.97 19.17
N ASP A 245 -1.95 -14.25 18.38
CA ASP A 245 -1.97 -14.36 16.92
C ASP A 245 -0.86 -13.54 16.28
N ILE A 246 -0.62 -12.32 16.77
CA ILE A 246 0.46 -11.45 16.27
C ILE A 246 1.85 -11.92 16.70
N LEU A 247 1.96 -12.68 17.79
CA LEU A 247 3.21 -13.26 18.28
C LEU A 247 3.51 -14.67 17.73
N ARG A 248 2.66 -15.22 16.85
CA ARG A 248 2.96 -16.52 16.21
C ARG A 248 4.15 -16.39 15.27
N ILE A 249 4.95 -17.46 15.16
CA ILE A 249 6.07 -17.55 14.21
C ILE A 249 5.58 -17.60 12.75
N HIS A 250 4.35 -18.08 12.54
CA HIS A 250 3.76 -18.33 11.22
C HIS A 250 2.36 -17.73 11.10
N GLY A 251 1.93 -17.50 9.86
CA GLY A 251 0.61 -16.98 9.52
C GLY A 251 0.64 -15.54 9.05
N ALA A 252 -0.51 -15.04 8.60
CA ALA A 252 -0.62 -13.67 8.09
C ALA A 252 -0.54 -12.61 9.19
N ALA A 253 -1.15 -12.87 10.35
CA ALA A 253 -1.23 -11.93 11.48
C ALA A 253 0.11 -11.30 11.93
N PRO A 254 1.20 -12.07 12.19
CA PRO A 254 2.49 -11.49 12.56
C PRO A 254 3.07 -10.58 11.48
N SER A 255 2.91 -10.94 10.20
CA SER A 255 3.39 -10.12 9.07
C SER A 255 2.65 -8.79 8.98
N LEU A 256 1.34 -8.80 9.23
CA LEU A 256 0.51 -7.58 9.25
C LEU A 256 0.84 -6.69 10.46
N ALA A 257 1.11 -7.30 11.63
CA ALA A 257 1.55 -6.57 12.81
C ALA A 257 2.92 -5.91 12.61
N LEU A 258 3.87 -6.62 12.03
CA LEU A 258 5.19 -6.07 11.67
C LEU A 258 5.11 -5.01 10.58
N ALA A 259 4.16 -5.11 9.65
CA ALA A 259 3.89 -4.03 8.70
C ALA A 259 3.44 -2.75 9.43
N LEU A 260 2.49 -2.85 10.36
CA LEU A 260 2.03 -1.70 11.15
C LEU A 260 3.17 -1.09 11.98
N ALA A 261 4.00 -1.93 12.61
CA ALA A 261 5.18 -1.48 13.35
C ALA A 261 6.17 -0.76 12.42
N GLY A 262 6.45 -1.33 11.24
CA GLY A 262 7.29 -0.73 10.21
C GLY A 262 6.77 0.66 9.79
N LEU A 263 5.47 0.79 9.50
CA LEU A 263 4.85 2.08 9.17
C LEU A 263 4.98 3.09 10.31
N LEU A 264 4.72 2.67 11.56
CA LEU A 264 4.88 3.54 12.72
C LEU A 264 6.33 4.05 12.85
N THR A 265 7.32 3.15 12.69
CA THR A 265 8.73 3.56 12.72
C THR A 265 9.08 4.52 11.59
N LEU A 266 8.57 4.30 10.37
CA LEU A 266 8.78 5.20 9.23
C LEU A 266 8.21 6.60 9.47
N VAL A 267 7.00 6.70 10.04
CA VAL A 267 6.38 7.99 10.38
C VAL A 267 7.22 8.71 11.43
N LEU A 268 7.70 8.02 12.46
CA LEU A 268 8.58 8.60 13.48
C LEU A 268 9.93 9.03 12.90
N SER A 269 10.54 8.21 12.04
CA SER A 269 11.78 8.54 11.31
C SER A 269 11.60 9.75 10.38
N GLY A 270 10.38 10.01 9.89
CA GLY A 270 10.06 11.21 9.12
C GLY A 270 10.39 12.51 9.86
N ALA A 271 10.25 12.54 11.19
CA ALA A 271 10.63 13.70 12.00
C ALA A 271 12.15 13.92 12.03
N LEU A 272 12.93 12.83 12.10
CA LEU A 272 14.40 12.88 12.04
C LEU A 272 14.88 13.31 10.65
N HIS A 273 14.23 12.80 9.60
CA HIS A 273 14.51 13.22 8.23
C HIS A 273 14.21 14.71 8.01
N ALA A 274 13.07 15.23 8.52
CA ALA A 274 12.74 16.64 8.45
C ALA A 274 13.77 17.56 9.15
N GLN A 275 14.47 17.02 10.16
CA GLN A 275 15.58 17.69 10.85
C GLN A 275 16.94 17.49 10.17
N ARG A 276 16.99 16.86 8.98
CA ARG A 276 18.21 16.48 8.26
C ARG A 276 19.16 15.57 9.06
N ARG A 277 18.63 14.82 10.02
CA ARG A 277 19.39 13.79 10.77
C ARG A 277 19.45 12.44 10.03
N LEU A 278 18.61 12.29 9.00
CA LEU A 278 18.62 11.18 8.06
C LEU A 278 18.59 11.77 6.65
N ASP A 279 19.47 11.30 5.76
CA ASP A 279 19.62 11.82 4.40
C ASP A 279 18.33 11.65 3.57
N GLY A 280 17.52 10.64 3.88
CA GLY A 280 16.19 10.39 3.31
C GLY A 280 16.14 10.10 1.80
N ASN A 281 17.29 10.06 1.14
CA ASN A 281 17.44 9.62 -0.26
C ASN A 281 16.74 8.28 -0.52
N ASP A 282 16.71 7.41 0.49
CA ASP A 282 16.14 6.08 0.40
C ASP A 282 14.85 5.89 1.21
N ALA A 283 14.21 6.97 1.68
CA ALA A 283 12.99 6.88 2.49
C ALA A 283 11.82 6.18 1.74
N ILE A 284 11.74 6.37 0.43
CA ILE A 284 10.77 5.68 -0.44
C ILE A 284 11.00 4.16 -0.41
N PHE A 285 12.25 3.73 -0.46
CA PHE A 285 12.60 2.31 -0.41
C PHE A 285 12.48 1.76 1.01
N GLY A 286 12.80 2.55 2.03
CA GLY A 286 12.45 2.25 3.42
C GLY A 286 10.96 1.95 3.59
N PHE A 287 10.09 2.75 2.97
CA PHE A 287 8.64 2.52 2.96
C PHE A 287 8.25 1.21 2.23
N LEU A 288 8.81 0.96 1.06
CA LEU A 288 8.60 -0.29 0.32
C LEU A 288 9.01 -1.50 1.17
N LEU A 289 10.20 -1.46 1.75
CA LEU A 289 10.81 -2.58 2.44
C LEU A 289 10.21 -2.81 3.83
N ALA A 290 10.19 -1.79 4.68
CA ALA A 290 9.79 -1.96 6.08
C ALA A 290 8.28 -2.02 6.29
N PHE A 291 7.48 -1.51 5.36
CA PHE A 291 6.03 -1.52 5.48
C PHE A 291 5.34 -2.36 4.39
N LEU A 292 5.61 -2.05 3.13
CA LEU A 292 4.78 -2.59 2.04
C LEU A 292 5.04 -4.09 1.79
N LEU A 293 6.28 -4.55 1.82
CA LEU A 293 6.60 -5.98 1.65
C LEU A 293 6.02 -6.87 2.79
N PRO A 294 6.16 -6.51 4.08
CA PRO A 294 5.45 -7.19 5.17
C PRO A 294 3.92 -7.17 4.99
N LEU A 295 3.36 -6.03 4.60
CA LEU A 295 1.92 -5.87 4.41
C LEU A 295 1.41 -6.79 3.30
N VAL A 296 2.01 -6.70 2.10
CA VAL A 296 1.57 -7.45 0.92
C VAL A 296 1.78 -8.94 1.13
N SER A 297 2.93 -9.37 1.64
CA SER A 297 3.15 -10.80 1.89
C SER A 297 2.20 -11.36 2.94
N GLY A 298 1.86 -10.60 3.99
CA GLY A 298 0.84 -10.97 4.97
C GLY A 298 -0.57 -11.05 4.37
N ALA A 299 -0.98 -10.01 3.64
CA ALA A 299 -2.31 -9.94 3.02
C ALA A 299 -2.51 -11.02 1.95
N VAL A 300 -1.53 -11.22 1.08
CA VAL A 300 -1.53 -12.28 0.06
C VAL A 300 -1.58 -13.65 0.72
N SER A 301 -0.85 -13.87 1.82
CA SER A 301 -0.91 -15.15 2.55
C SER A 301 -2.32 -15.50 3.01
N GLN A 302 -3.13 -14.49 3.36
CA GLN A 302 -4.51 -14.69 3.81
C GLN A 302 -5.52 -14.78 2.65
N LEU A 303 -5.38 -13.89 1.67
CA LEU A 303 -6.41 -13.60 0.66
C LEU A 303 -6.21 -14.36 -0.66
N LEU A 304 -4.97 -14.65 -1.05
CA LEU A 304 -4.72 -15.33 -2.33
C LEU A 304 -5.40 -16.70 -2.44
N PRO A 305 -5.43 -17.55 -1.40
CA PRO A 305 -6.18 -18.82 -1.48
C PRO A 305 -7.67 -18.59 -1.80
N LEU A 306 -8.29 -17.58 -1.18
CA LEU A 306 -9.69 -17.23 -1.44
C LEU A 306 -9.90 -16.74 -2.88
N TRP A 307 -8.95 -15.99 -3.44
CA TRP A 307 -9.05 -15.50 -4.82
C TRP A 307 -8.76 -16.57 -5.87
N LEU A 308 -7.96 -17.59 -5.53
CA LEU A 308 -7.67 -18.72 -6.40
C LEU A 308 -8.82 -19.74 -6.44
N LYS A 309 -9.48 -20.01 -5.32
CA LYS A 309 -10.66 -20.88 -5.24
C LYS A 309 -11.78 -20.16 -4.48
N PRO A 310 -12.56 -19.27 -5.14
CA PRO A 310 -13.67 -18.59 -4.48
C PRO A 310 -14.71 -19.57 -3.94
N GLY A 311 -15.32 -19.25 -2.80
CA GLY A 311 -16.40 -20.04 -2.19
C GLY A 311 -16.06 -20.58 -0.79
N VAL A 312 -16.64 -21.74 -0.48
CA VAL A 312 -16.53 -22.37 0.84
C VAL A 312 -15.07 -22.69 1.17
N GLN A 313 -14.65 -22.37 2.39
CA GLN A 313 -13.31 -22.65 2.87
C GLN A 313 -13.13 -24.16 3.10
N THR A 314 -12.14 -24.74 2.43
CA THR A 314 -11.80 -26.17 2.46
C THR A 314 -10.41 -26.40 3.08
N GLU A 315 -10.02 -27.66 3.25
CA GLU A 315 -8.65 -28.02 3.69
C GLU A 315 -7.57 -27.46 2.76
N TRP A 316 -7.85 -27.36 1.46
CA TRP A 316 -6.93 -26.74 0.51
C TRP A 316 -6.62 -25.29 0.90
N HIS A 317 -7.62 -24.53 1.33
CA HIS A 317 -7.43 -23.14 1.78
C HIS A 317 -6.56 -23.06 3.03
N ARG A 318 -6.81 -23.95 4.01
CA ARG A 318 -6.00 -24.03 5.24
C ARG A 318 -4.55 -24.36 4.92
N SER A 319 -4.32 -25.37 4.09
CA SER A 319 -2.98 -25.81 3.66
C SER A 319 -2.23 -24.73 2.87
N ALA A 320 -2.92 -24.03 1.97
CA ALA A 320 -2.38 -22.92 1.21
C ALA A 320 -1.95 -21.76 2.14
N ARG A 321 -2.82 -21.34 3.08
CA ARG A 321 -2.46 -20.31 4.09
C ARG A 321 -1.29 -20.74 4.97
N LYS A 322 -1.20 -22.02 5.35
CA LYS A 322 -0.07 -22.56 6.13
C LYS A 322 1.24 -22.48 5.33
N THR A 323 1.20 -22.74 4.03
CA THR A 323 2.37 -22.68 3.15
C THR A 323 2.84 -21.23 2.94
N LEU A 324 1.92 -20.31 2.64
CA LEU A 324 2.24 -18.88 2.44
C LEU A 324 2.65 -18.18 3.74
N GLY A 325 2.02 -18.57 4.86
CA GLY A 325 2.32 -18.05 6.19
C GLY A 325 3.57 -18.66 6.83
N ARG A 326 4.23 -19.63 6.20
CA ARG A 326 5.43 -20.27 6.76
C ARG A 326 6.58 -19.26 6.79
N LEU A 327 7.26 -19.18 7.94
CA LEU A 327 8.33 -18.22 8.25
C LEU A 327 7.90 -16.74 8.17
N ALA A 328 6.61 -16.44 8.38
CA ALA A 328 6.10 -15.07 8.25
C ALA A 328 6.84 -14.05 9.14
N VAL A 329 7.13 -14.38 10.40
CA VAL A 329 7.88 -13.47 11.31
C VAL A 329 9.29 -13.22 10.78
N VAL A 330 10.03 -14.29 10.47
CA VAL A 330 11.41 -14.17 9.97
C VAL A 330 11.42 -13.32 8.71
N ARG A 331 10.55 -13.65 7.74
CA ARG A 331 10.41 -12.90 6.49
C ARG A 331 10.10 -11.42 6.73
N ALA A 332 9.10 -11.11 7.57
CA ALA A 332 8.69 -9.74 7.82
C ALA A 332 9.76 -8.94 8.58
N LEU A 333 10.44 -9.54 9.56
CA LEU A 333 11.58 -8.92 10.25
C LEU A 333 12.73 -8.68 9.29
N THR A 334 13.03 -9.61 8.38
CA THR A 334 14.06 -9.41 7.35
C THR A 334 13.72 -8.22 6.45
N PHE A 335 12.46 -8.07 6.05
CA PHE A 335 12.02 -6.89 5.29
C PHE A 335 12.13 -5.58 6.09
N VAL A 336 11.72 -5.57 7.35
CA VAL A 336 11.84 -4.40 8.24
C VAL A 336 13.30 -4.01 8.45
N ALA A 337 14.16 -4.96 8.77
CA ALA A 337 15.59 -4.75 8.94
C ALA A 337 16.24 -4.24 7.64
N ALA A 338 15.89 -4.82 6.49
CA ALA A 338 16.35 -4.35 5.18
C ALA A 338 15.97 -2.89 4.94
N GLY A 339 14.72 -2.50 5.27
CA GLY A 339 14.26 -1.12 5.14
C GLY A 339 15.02 -0.14 6.03
N TRP A 340 15.26 -0.50 7.29
CA TRP A 340 16.03 0.34 8.20
C TRP A 340 17.50 0.49 7.80
N LEU A 341 18.13 -0.60 7.35
CA LEU A 341 19.49 -0.57 6.84
C LEU A 341 19.60 0.36 5.62
N VAL A 342 18.68 0.24 4.66
CA VAL A 342 18.63 1.10 3.48
C VAL A 342 18.39 2.56 3.86
N MET A 343 17.48 2.84 4.81
CA MET A 343 17.27 4.20 5.32
C MET A 343 18.48 4.79 6.04
N ALA A 344 19.32 3.95 6.64
CA ALA A 344 20.58 4.35 7.26
C ALA A 344 21.73 4.50 6.23
N GLY A 345 21.44 4.39 4.94
CA GLY A 345 22.42 4.50 3.85
C GLY A 345 23.13 3.19 3.50
N TRP A 346 22.81 2.07 4.17
CA TRP A 346 23.40 0.77 3.87
C TRP A 346 22.63 0.03 2.77
N GLN A 347 22.91 0.42 1.53
CA GLN A 347 22.30 -0.13 0.31
C GLN A 347 22.35 -1.66 0.17
N PRO A 348 23.40 -2.39 0.62
CA PRO A 348 23.40 -3.86 0.56
C PRO A 348 22.22 -4.53 1.30
N GLY A 349 21.50 -3.81 2.16
CA GLY A 349 20.26 -4.28 2.80
C GLY A 349 19.19 -4.72 1.80
N VAL A 350 19.21 -4.21 0.56
CA VAL A 350 18.30 -4.62 -0.52
C VAL A 350 18.41 -6.12 -0.83
N TRP A 351 19.59 -6.74 -0.67
CA TRP A 351 19.76 -8.19 -0.86
C TRP A 351 18.94 -9.03 0.13
N LEU A 352 18.83 -8.57 1.38
CA LEU A 352 18.01 -9.24 2.40
C LEU A 352 16.53 -9.25 1.98
N ALA A 353 16.04 -8.12 1.46
CA ALA A 353 14.69 -8.01 0.94
C ALA A 353 14.48 -8.90 -0.30
N ALA A 354 15.45 -8.92 -1.22
CA ALA A 354 15.38 -9.77 -2.41
C ALA A 354 15.30 -11.26 -2.04
N ALA A 355 16.12 -11.73 -1.09
CA ALA A 355 16.10 -13.10 -0.60
C ALA A 355 14.76 -13.46 0.06
N ALA A 356 14.26 -12.59 0.95
CA ALA A 356 12.98 -12.79 1.62
C ALA A 356 11.79 -12.81 0.64
N LEU A 357 11.82 -11.94 -0.39
CA LEU A 357 10.83 -11.91 -1.46
C LEU A 357 10.89 -13.18 -2.33
N ALA A 358 12.08 -13.65 -2.68
CA ALA A 358 12.27 -14.89 -3.45
C ALA A 358 11.71 -16.11 -2.70
N VAL A 359 11.95 -16.21 -1.38
CA VAL A 359 11.35 -17.25 -0.54
C VAL A 359 9.83 -17.19 -0.60
N PHE A 360 9.23 -16.00 -0.47
CA PHE A 360 7.78 -15.85 -0.54
C PHE A 360 7.21 -16.17 -1.93
N ALA A 361 7.86 -15.71 -3.00
CA ALA A 361 7.48 -16.00 -4.37
C ALA A 361 7.51 -17.52 -4.64
N SER A 362 8.51 -18.24 -4.11
CA SER A 362 8.58 -19.70 -4.23
C SER A 362 7.42 -20.40 -3.50
N GLN A 363 7.03 -19.91 -2.31
CA GLN A 363 5.87 -20.42 -1.58
C GLN A 363 4.57 -20.18 -2.35
N MET A 364 4.44 -19.00 -2.95
CA MET A 364 3.30 -18.63 -3.78
C MET A 364 3.19 -19.52 -5.02
N LEU A 365 4.30 -19.72 -5.74
CA LEU A 365 4.34 -20.59 -6.91
C LEU A 365 3.93 -22.02 -6.56
N ARG A 366 4.43 -22.57 -5.43
CA ARG A 366 4.03 -23.91 -4.95
C ARG A 366 2.52 -24.01 -4.69
N VAL A 367 1.88 -22.97 -4.15
CA VAL A 367 0.43 -22.98 -3.93
C VAL A 367 -0.34 -22.89 -5.26
N ILE A 368 0.12 -22.07 -6.19
CA ILE A 368 -0.52 -21.91 -7.51
C ILE A 368 -0.42 -23.21 -8.32
N LEU A 369 0.74 -23.87 -8.31
CA LEU A 369 0.96 -25.13 -9.04
C LEU A 369 0.21 -26.34 -8.44
N ARG A 370 -0.21 -26.25 -7.17
CA ARG A 370 -1.04 -27.27 -6.49
C ARG A 370 -2.54 -26.95 -6.53
N ARG A 371 -2.94 -25.96 -7.33
CA ARG A 371 -4.35 -25.61 -7.53
C ARG A 371 -5.04 -26.75 -8.28
#